data_AF-A0A0C2F2B5-F1
#
_entry.id   AF-A0A0C2F2B5-F1
#
_cell.length_a   1.000
_cell.length_b   1.000
_cell.length_c   1.000
_cell.angle_alpha   90.00
_cell.angle_beta   90.00
_cell.angle_gamma   90.00
#
_symmetry.space_group_name_H-M   'P 1'
#
loop_
_entity.id
_entity.type
_entity.pdbx_description
1 polymer ?
#
loop_
_entity_poly.entity_id
_entity_poly.type
_entity_poly.pdbx_seq_one_letter_code
_entity_poly.pdbx_strand_id
1 'polypeptide(L)'
;MYFIYQKLLSHSFKVDDRRRKREIPDFLCGKISCALLQDPVITPSGITYDRADIKQHLHRVGHFDPVTRAPLTEADLIPNLAMKEVLEHFLIENPWAKYEDLLS
;
A
#
# COMPACT_ATOMS: atom_id res chain seq x y z
N MET A 1 -41.79 6.67 20.32
CA MET A 1 -41.24 5.58 19.48
C MET A 1 -40.29 6.09 18.38
N TYR A 2 -40.69 7.03 17.52
CA TYR A 2 -39.90 7.49 16.36
C TYR A 2 -38.54 8.14 16.68
N PHE A 3 -38.44 8.90 17.78
CA PHE A 3 -37.18 9.55 18.20
C PHE A 3 -36.06 8.55 18.53
N ILE A 4 -36.42 7.37 19.04
CA ILE A 4 -35.45 6.33 19.42
C ILE A 4 -34.90 5.67 18.15
N TYR A 5 -35.75 5.42 17.14
CA TYR A 5 -35.34 4.87 15.85
C TYR A 5 -34.40 5.79 15.08
N GLN A 6 -34.68 7.11 15.05
CA GLN A 6 -33.77 8.08 14.42
C GLN A 6 -32.40 8.14 15.13
N LYS A 7 -32.40 8.05 16.47
CA LYS A 7 -31.17 8.03 17.28
C LYS A 7 -30.39 6.71 17.09
N LEU A 8 -31.06 5.56 16.99
CA LEU A 8 -30.44 4.26 16.69
C LEU A 8 -29.86 4.21 15.26
N LEU A 9 -30.62 4.66 14.26
CA LEU A 9 -30.18 4.74 12.87
C LEU A 9 -28.97 5.66 12.72
N SER A 10 -28.99 6.87 13.32
CA SER A 10 -27.82 7.76 13.31
C SER A 10 -26.61 7.19 14.05
N HIS A 11 -26.81 6.35 15.06
CA HIS A 11 -25.71 5.69 15.78
C HIS A 11 -25.12 4.54 14.97
N SER A 12 -25.95 3.73 14.29
CA SER A 12 -25.50 2.69 13.35
C SER A 12 -24.75 3.28 12.14
N PHE A 13 -25.23 4.38 11.55
CA PHE A 13 -24.54 5.05 10.45
C PHE A 13 -23.15 5.59 10.86
N LYS A 14 -22.99 6.10 12.10
CA LYS A 14 -21.70 6.57 12.62
C LYS A 14 -20.69 5.47 12.95
N VAL A 15 -21.14 4.23 13.11
CA VAL A 15 -20.27 3.05 13.30
C VAL A 15 -19.78 2.54 11.95
N ASP A 16 -20.61 2.63 10.91
CA ASP A 16 -20.28 2.18 9.55
C ASP A 16 -19.27 3.11 8.84
N ASP A 17 -19.37 4.43 9.05
CA ASP A 17 -18.41 5.41 8.52
C ASP A 17 -16.98 5.25 9.08
N ARG A 18 -16.85 4.68 10.29
CA ARG A 18 -15.54 4.39 10.91
C ARG A 18 -14.90 3.10 10.38
N ARG A 19 -15.69 2.17 9.83
CA ARG A 19 -15.20 0.96 9.16
C ARG A 19 -14.83 1.22 7.70
N ARG A 20 -15.56 2.09 7.00
CA ARG A 20 -15.23 2.54 5.63
C ARG A 20 -13.95 3.39 5.52
N LYS A 21 -13.42 3.90 6.64
CA LYS A 21 -12.23 4.78 6.65
C LYS A 21 -10.90 4.03 6.81
N ARG A 22 -10.90 2.71 6.93
CA ARG A 22 -9.69 1.90 7.06
C ARG A 22 -9.39 1.19 5.75
N GLU A 23 -9.10 1.98 4.72
CA GLU A 23 -8.67 1.47 3.44
C GLU A 23 -7.30 2.08 3.14
N ILE A 24 -6.33 1.23 2.82
CA ILE A 24 -5.02 1.67 2.36
C ILE A 24 -5.17 2.05 0.88
N PRO A 25 -4.82 3.27 0.47
CA PRO A 25 -4.88 3.63 -0.93
C PRO A 25 -3.95 2.78 -1.79
N ASP A 26 -4.46 2.23 -2.91
CA ASP A 26 -3.72 1.32 -3.82
C ASP A 26 -2.38 1.88 -4.35
N PHE A 27 -2.25 3.21 -4.40
CA PHE A 27 -1.02 3.87 -4.85
C PHE A 27 0.10 3.83 -3.79
N LEU A 28 -0.22 3.48 -2.54
CA LEU A 28 0.75 3.18 -1.49
C LEU A 28 1.12 1.70 -1.45
N CYS A 29 0.45 0.87 -2.25
CA CYS A 29 0.70 -0.56 -2.31
C CYS A 29 1.66 -0.94 -3.44
N GLY A 30 2.49 -1.95 -3.18
CA GLY A 30 3.39 -2.53 -4.16
C GLY A 30 2.64 -3.26 -5.28
N LYS A 31 3.19 -3.26 -6.50
CA LYS A 31 2.56 -3.91 -7.67
C LYS A 31 2.68 -5.44 -7.72
N ILE A 32 3.38 -6.05 -6.75
CA ILE A 32 3.58 -7.50 -6.66
C ILE A 32 2.79 -8.07 -5.47
N SER A 33 3.10 -7.64 -4.24
CA SER A 33 2.40 -8.11 -3.04
C SER A 33 0.98 -7.54 -2.88
N CYS A 34 0.68 -6.40 -3.55
CA CYS A 34 -0.53 -5.62 -3.29
C CYS A 34 -0.68 -5.19 -1.81
N ALA A 35 0.41 -5.25 -1.04
CA ALA A 35 0.48 -4.80 0.35
C ALA A 35 1.12 -3.41 0.43
N LEU A 36 0.99 -2.76 1.58
CA LEU A 36 1.61 -1.45 1.83
C LEU A 36 3.14 -1.55 1.63
N LEU A 37 3.70 -0.59 0.90
CA LEU A 37 5.14 -0.52 0.67
C LEU A 37 5.90 -0.32 1.99
N GLN A 38 6.96 -1.13 2.21
CA GLN A 38 7.83 -1.02 3.38
C GLN A 38 9.18 -0.38 3.02
N ASP A 39 9.76 -0.80 1.89
CA ASP A 39 11.01 -0.25 1.34
C ASP A 39 10.80 0.09 -0.14
N PRO A 40 10.21 1.25 -0.46
CA PRO A 40 9.83 1.60 -1.82
C PRO A 40 11.07 1.85 -2.70
N VAL A 41 11.14 1.14 -3.82
CA VAL A 41 12.14 1.34 -4.88
C VAL A 41 11.46 1.64 -6.19
N ILE A 42 12.06 2.50 -7.01
CA ILE A 42 11.57 2.87 -8.33
C ILE A 42 12.48 2.31 -9.42
N THR A 43 11.87 1.77 -10.47
CA THR A 43 12.58 1.28 -11.67
C THR A 43 12.74 2.40 -12.70
N PRO A 44 13.63 2.27 -13.71
CA PRO A 44 13.71 3.22 -14.82
C PRO A 44 12.41 3.38 -15.62
N SER A 45 11.50 2.40 -15.53
CA SER A 45 10.15 2.48 -16.10
C SER A 45 9.22 3.43 -15.31
N GLY A 46 9.68 3.99 -14.19
CA GLY A 46 8.91 4.89 -13.34
C GLY A 46 7.94 4.18 -12.39
N ILE A 47 8.09 2.86 -12.19
CA ILE A 47 7.18 2.07 -11.37
C ILE A 47 7.82 1.78 -10.01
N THR A 48 7.04 1.99 -8.96
CA THR A 48 7.45 1.73 -7.57
C THR A 48 7.02 0.33 -7.13
N TYR A 49 7.94 -0.39 -6.50
CA TYR A 49 7.74 -1.71 -5.92
C TYR A 49 8.28 -1.74 -4.49
N ASP A 50 7.90 -2.76 -3.73
CA ASP A 50 8.63 -3.10 -2.51
C ASP A 50 9.96 -3.77 -2.89
N ARG A 51 11.05 -3.40 -2.22
CA ARG A 51 12.39 -3.92 -2.50
C ARG A 51 12.45 -5.44 -2.40
N ALA A 52 11.83 -6.06 -1.39
CA ALA A 52 11.89 -7.49 -1.20
C ALA A 52 11.21 -8.23 -2.37
N ASP A 53 10.03 -7.76 -2.75
CA ASP A 53 9.23 -8.35 -3.81
C ASP A 53 9.93 -8.27 -5.18
N ILE A 54 10.42 -7.09 -5.56
CA ILE A 54 11.05 -6.91 -6.86
C ILE A 54 12.37 -7.67 -6.96
N LYS A 55 13.16 -7.74 -5.88
CA LYS A 55 14.37 -8.57 -5.84
C LYS A 55 14.04 -10.05 -5.99
N GLN A 56 13.00 -10.52 -5.32
CA GLN A 56 12.54 -11.89 -5.46
C GLN A 56 12.08 -12.20 -6.89
N HIS A 57 11.35 -11.28 -7.54
CA HIS A 57 10.97 -11.41 -8.95
C HIS A 57 12.19 -11.50 -9.86
N LEU A 58 13.16 -10.58 -9.71
CA LEU A 58 14.38 -10.58 -10.52
C LEU A 58 15.18 -11.87 -10.36
N HIS A 59 15.22 -12.43 -9.15
CA HIS A 59 15.92 -13.68 -8.87
C HIS A 59 15.17 -14.94 -9.35
N ARG A 60 13.84 -15.00 -9.20
CA ARG A 60 13.06 -16.23 -9.43
C ARG A 60 12.38 -16.30 -10.79
N VAL A 61 12.00 -15.15 -11.36
CA VAL A 61 11.18 -15.05 -12.57
C VAL A 61 12.03 -14.58 -13.74
N GLY A 62 12.81 -13.52 -13.55
CA GLY A 62 13.79 -13.05 -14.54
C GLY A 62 14.06 -11.56 -14.51
N HIS A 63 15.07 -11.16 -15.29
CA HIS A 63 15.63 -9.80 -15.35
C HIS A 63 14.80 -8.85 -16.23
N PHE A 64 13.54 -8.65 -15.87
CA PHE A 64 12.63 -7.74 -16.56
C PHE A 64 11.63 -7.11 -15.57
N ASP A 65 11.19 -5.90 -15.86
CA ASP A 65 10.17 -5.19 -15.09
C ASP A 65 8.83 -5.95 -15.16
N PRO A 66 8.20 -6.30 -14.01
CA PRO A 66 6.97 -7.09 -13.99
C PRO A 66 5.83 -6.51 -14.83
N VAL A 67 5.73 -5.18 -14.90
CA VAL A 67 4.63 -4.48 -15.55
C VAL A 67 4.98 -4.14 -17.01
N THR A 68 6.11 -3.47 -17.24
CA THR A 68 6.46 -3.00 -18.60
C THR A 68 7.17 -4.04 -19.44
N ARG A 69 7.69 -5.10 -18.81
CA ARG A 69 8.55 -6.12 -19.43
C ARG A 69 9.86 -5.58 -20.00
N ALA A 70 10.23 -4.34 -19.69
CA ALA A 70 11.52 -3.77 -20.04
C ALA A 70 12.65 -4.54 -19.31
N PRO A 71 13.86 -4.67 -19.90
CA PRO A 71 15.01 -5.24 -19.20
C PRO A 71 15.26 -4.52 -17.88
N LEU A 72 15.48 -5.27 -16.82
CA LEU A 72 15.65 -4.73 -15.48
C LEU A 72 16.61 -5.60 -14.67
N THR A 73 17.54 -4.97 -13.96
CA THR A 73 18.46 -5.63 -13.04
C THR A 73 18.35 -5.01 -11.64
N GLU A 74 18.92 -5.68 -10.64
CA GLU A 74 18.90 -5.18 -9.26
C GLU A 74 19.66 -3.84 -9.11
N ALA A 75 20.66 -3.59 -9.95
CA ALA A 75 21.42 -2.35 -9.95
C ALA A 75 20.60 -1.14 -10.43
N ASP A 76 19.52 -1.39 -11.17
CA ASP A 76 18.63 -0.34 -11.68
C ASP A 76 17.61 0.11 -10.63
N LEU A 77 17.56 -0.53 -9.46
CA LEU A 77 16.61 -0.24 -8.40
C LEU A 77 17.08 0.96 -7.57
N ILE A 78 16.39 2.08 -7.73
CA ILE A 78 16.69 3.33 -7.04
C ILE A 78 15.75 3.46 -5.83
N PRO A 79 16.24 3.78 -4.61
CA PRO A 79 15.37 4.08 -3.48
C PRO A 79 14.42 5.25 -3.79
N ASN A 80 13.11 5.05 -3.62
CA ASN A 80 12.12 6.10 -3.81
C ASN A 80 11.86 6.85 -2.50
N LEU A 81 12.74 7.80 -2.19
CA LEU A 81 12.70 8.56 -0.94
C LEU A 81 11.42 9.38 -0.78
N ALA A 82 10.89 9.94 -1.88
CA ALA A 82 9.64 10.70 -1.85
C ALA A 82 8.45 9.81 -1.44
N MET A 83 8.35 8.60 -2.00
CA MET A 83 7.31 7.66 -1.58
C MET A 83 7.48 7.21 -0.13
N LYS A 84 8.73 7.07 0.34
CA LYS A 84 9.02 6.75 1.73
C LYS A 84 8.47 7.82 2.68
N GLU A 85 8.68 9.10 2.38
CA GLU A 85 8.12 10.22 3.15
C GLU A 85 6.59 10.21 3.16
N VAL A 86 5.96 9.94 2.01
CA VAL A 86 4.49 9.81 1.89
C VAL A 86 3.96 8.67 2.77
N LEU A 87 4.62 7.51 2.75
CA LEU A 87 4.25 6.35 3.56
C LEU A 87 4.42 6.65 5.06
N GLU A 88 5.50 7.29 5.45
CA GLU A 88 5.75 7.70 6.84
C GLU A 88 4.66 8.66 7.33
N HIS A 89 4.31 9.68 6.53
CA HIS A 89 3.23 10.60 6.85
C HIS A 89 1.87 9.88 6.95
N PHE A 90 1.56 9.00 6.00
CA PHE A 90 0.33 8.21 6.01
C PHE A 90 0.23 7.36 7.28
N LEU A 91 1.31 6.71 7.70
CA LEU A 91 1.34 5.87 8.90
C LEU A 91 1.24 6.67 10.21
N ILE A 92 1.74 7.90 10.24
CA ILE A 92 1.55 8.82 11.38
C ILE A 92 0.06 9.16 11.55
N GLU A 93 -0.62 9.48 10.45
CA GLU A 93 -2.05 9.80 10.47
C GLU A 93 -2.93 8.55 10.64
N ASN A 94 -2.43 7.39 10.20
CA ASN A 94 -3.15 6.12 10.17
C ASN A 94 -2.34 4.98 10.82
N PRO A 95 -2.09 5.01 12.14
CA PRO A 95 -1.30 3.96 12.81
C PRO A 95 -1.90 2.56 12.71
N TRP A 96 -3.20 2.46 12.41
CA TRP A 96 -3.91 1.19 12.21
C TRP A 96 -3.40 0.42 10.99
N ALA A 97 -2.92 1.11 9.94
CA ALA A 97 -2.48 0.48 8.70
C ALA A 97 -1.22 -0.39 8.90
N LYS A 98 -0.38 -0.07 9.89
CA LYS A 98 0.85 -0.83 10.20
C LYS A 98 0.58 -2.29 10.60
N TYR A 99 -0.61 -2.59 11.12
CA TYR A 99 -0.94 -3.92 11.65
C TYR A 99 -1.82 -4.75 10.72
N GLU A 100 -2.33 -4.16 9.64
CA GLU A 100 -3.24 -4.82 8.70
C GLU A 100 -2.47 -5.75 7.75
N ASP A 101 -1.22 -5.40 7.40
CA ASP A 101 -0.30 -6.28 6.67
C ASP A 101 0.15 -7.52 7.47
N LEU A 102 0.00 -7.53 8.80
CA LEU A 102 0.41 -8.65 9.67
C LEU A 102 -0.70 -9.67 9.93
N LEU A 103 -1.93 -9.38 9.50
CA LEU A 103 -3.12 -10.20 9.71
C LEU A 103 -3.71 -10.77 8.41
N SER A 104 -3.06 -10.53 7.26
CA SER A 104 -3.43 -11.05 5.94
C SER A 104 -2.58 -12.25 5.54
#